data_AF-A0A1G0SJS8-F1
#
_entry.id   AF-A0A1G0SJS8-F1
#
_cell.length_a   1.000
_cell.length_b   1.000
_cell.length_c   1.000
_cell.angle_alpha   90.00
_cell.angle_beta   90.00
_cell.angle_gamma   90.00
#
_symmetry.space_group_name_H-M   'P 1'
#
loop_
_entity.id
_entity.type
_entity.pdbx_description
1 polymer ?
#
loop_
_entity_poly.entity_id
_entity_poly.type
_entity_poly.pdbx_seq_one_letter_code
_entity_poly.pdbx_strand_id
1 'polypeptide(L)'
;MVSTALLGGTGHTQEVKKRVDPKYPAILKQAGIEGEVHLKVRVDEQGKVANVEVVKSSREEFTNATMEAVRQWEFTPATDNGKPVTAEVTVPFKFTLGADSYVSGSEEVFQLKENVLKILRGEMTADVNSFIGHEAYVVVGNKLEHLKGLLADKRKSGMFVEGKSSTAEMSRLITDDSHTSAYLMLKTRPGAGKGHRFHTIVFMQSPAGEWKLVTWHVSQ
;
A
#
# COMPACT_ATOMS: atom_id res chain seq x y z
N MET A 1 4.49 8.26 13.43
CA MET A 1 3.78 7.77 14.64
C MET A 1 4.69 6.77 15.33
N VAL A 2 5.04 7.01 16.60
CA VAL A 2 5.84 6.07 17.41
C VAL A 2 4.98 4.83 17.62
N SER A 3 5.36 3.69 17.04
CA SER A 3 4.63 2.44 17.20
C SER A 3 5.03 1.82 18.53
N THR A 4 4.17 1.96 19.54
CA THR A 4 4.34 1.36 20.87
C THR A 4 4.16 -0.15 20.75
N ALA A 5 5.27 -0.88 20.56
CA ALA A 5 5.25 -2.33 20.72
C ALA A 5 5.37 -2.64 22.21
N LEU A 6 4.24 -2.84 22.90
CA LEU A 6 4.20 -3.41 24.24
C LEU A 6 4.55 -4.89 24.13
N LEU A 7 5.82 -5.22 24.33
CA LEU A 7 6.31 -6.59 24.21
C LEU A 7 6.54 -7.14 25.62
N GLY A 8 5.60 -7.97 26.08
CA GLY A 8 5.56 -8.48 27.44
C GLY A 8 6.57 -9.59 27.72
N GLY A 9 7.16 -9.53 28.92
CA GLY A 9 7.94 -10.60 29.54
C GLY A 9 8.89 -10.03 30.58
N THR A 10 8.45 -9.95 31.84
CA THR A 10 8.98 -9.12 32.97
C THR A 10 8.43 -7.69 32.92
N GLY A 11 8.06 -7.12 34.06
CA GLY A 11 7.23 -5.91 34.18
C GLY A 11 7.93 -4.59 33.79
N HIS A 12 8.80 -4.61 32.79
CA HIS A 12 9.56 -3.46 32.31
C HIS A 12 9.13 -3.13 30.88
N THR A 13 8.58 -1.94 30.67
CA THR A 13 8.23 -1.45 29.33
C THR A 13 9.50 -1.05 28.59
N GLN A 14 9.90 -1.83 27.59
CA GLN A 14 10.95 -1.45 26.65
C GLN A 14 10.32 -0.90 25.38
N GLU A 15 10.74 0.29 24.98
CA GLU A 15 10.34 0.91 23.72
C GLU A 15 11.45 0.78 22.69
N VAL A 16 11.09 0.59 21.42
CA VAL A 16 12.06 0.56 20.33
C VAL A 16 12.46 2.00 19.99
N LYS A 17 13.70 2.37 20.31
CA LYS A 17 14.30 3.68 19.98
C LYS A 17 14.69 3.78 18.52
N LYS A 18 15.23 2.70 17.95
CA LYS A 18 15.59 2.60 16.53
C LYS A 18 15.06 1.28 15.99
N ARG A 19 14.30 1.38 14.90
CA ARG A 19 13.69 0.24 14.22
C ARG A 19 14.15 0.19 12.78
N VAL A 20 14.56 -1.00 12.34
CA VAL A 20 14.81 -1.32 10.94
C VAL A 20 13.86 -2.45 10.57
N ASP A 21 13.01 -2.26 9.57
CA ASP A 21 12.08 -3.32 9.19
C ASP A 21 12.76 -4.38 8.31
N PRO A 22 12.42 -5.68 8.48
CA PRO A 22 12.93 -6.75 7.62
C PRO A 22 12.58 -6.52 6.15
N LYS A 23 13.56 -6.70 5.26
CA LYS A 23 13.30 -6.67 3.82
C LYS A 23 12.64 -7.97 3.39
N TYR A 24 11.57 -7.87 2.61
CA TYR A 24 10.96 -9.07 2.02
C TYR A 24 11.96 -9.74 1.06
N PRO A 25 12.30 -11.04 1.24
CA PRO A 25 13.17 -11.76 0.29
C PRO A 25 12.61 -11.72 -1.13
N ALA A 26 13.39 -11.24 -2.09
CA ALA A 26 12.92 -11.01 -3.46
C ALA A 26 12.33 -12.26 -4.12
N ILE A 27 12.96 -13.42 -3.92
CA ILE A 27 12.49 -14.69 -4.48
C ILE A 27 11.14 -15.12 -3.89
N LEU A 28 10.92 -14.92 -2.59
CA LEU A 28 9.65 -15.28 -1.95
C LEU A 28 8.55 -14.30 -2.34
N LYS A 29 8.90 -13.02 -2.46
CA LYS A 29 7.98 -11.99 -2.92
C LYS A 29 7.50 -12.24 -4.35
N GLN A 30 8.42 -12.56 -5.27
CA GLN A 30 8.09 -12.91 -6.66
C GLN A 30 7.27 -14.19 -6.75
N ALA A 31 7.49 -15.13 -5.82
CA ALA A 31 6.76 -16.40 -5.76
C ALA A 31 5.41 -16.31 -5.02
N GLY A 32 5.02 -15.13 -4.52
CA GLY A 32 3.74 -14.99 -3.80
C GLY A 32 3.71 -15.65 -2.42
N ILE A 33 4.87 -15.99 -1.84
CA ILE A 33 4.95 -16.83 -0.63
C ILE A 33 4.97 -15.94 0.60
N GLU A 34 3.92 -15.97 1.41
CA GLU A 34 3.82 -15.29 2.70
C GLU A 34 4.35 -16.11 3.89
N GLY A 35 4.51 -15.47 5.05
CA GLY A 35 4.92 -16.16 6.26
C GLY A 35 4.96 -15.32 7.53
N GLU A 36 5.43 -15.93 8.60
CA GLU A 36 5.68 -15.30 9.89
C GLU A 36 6.99 -15.77 10.51
N VAL A 37 7.57 -14.92 11.36
CA VAL A 37 8.79 -15.17 12.15
C VAL A 37 8.59 -14.58 13.53
N HIS A 38 8.88 -15.35 14.57
CA HIS A 38 8.87 -14.88 15.96
C HIS A 38 10.29 -14.96 16.48
N LEU A 39 10.84 -13.84 16.90
CA LEU A 39 12.19 -13.75 17.44
C LEU A 39 12.14 -13.42 18.93
N LYS A 40 12.95 -14.10 19.72
CA LYS A 40 13.29 -13.68 21.07
C LYS A 40 14.57 -12.85 20.99
N VAL A 41 14.52 -11.62 21.47
CA VAL A 41 15.61 -10.66 21.43
C VAL A 41 16.06 -10.39 22.86
N ARG A 42 17.35 -10.57 23.13
CA ARG A 42 17.96 -10.17 24.39
C ARG A 42 18.53 -8.77 24.23
N VAL A 43 18.10 -7.86 25.10
CA VAL A 43 18.50 -6.45 25.12
C VAL A 43 19.36 -6.22 26.35
N ASP A 44 20.54 -5.63 26.18
CA ASP A 44 21.45 -5.32 27.28
C ASP A 44 21.04 -4.06 28.06
N GLU A 45 21.82 -3.76 29.10
CA GLU A 45 21.65 -2.60 29.98
C GLU A 45 21.81 -1.25 29.26
N GLN A 46 22.36 -1.24 28.05
CA GLN A 46 22.52 -0.05 27.21
C GLN A 46 21.40 0.06 26.16
N GLY A 47 20.47 -0.90 26.13
CA GLY A 47 19.38 -0.93 25.16
C GLY A 47 19.82 -1.44 23.78
N LYS A 48 20.97 -2.10 23.67
CA LYS A 48 21.42 -2.72 22.42
C LYS A 48 20.99 -4.19 22.37
N VAL A 49 20.80 -4.69 21.16
CA VAL A 49 20.51 -6.11 20.92
C VAL A 49 21.78 -6.93 21.15
N ALA A 50 21.77 -7.73 22.21
CA ALA A 50 22.88 -8.60 22.60
C ALA A 50 22.77 -9.99 21.95
N ASN A 51 21.55 -10.53 21.83
CA ASN A 51 21.31 -11.82 21.19
C ASN A 51 19.93 -11.86 20.50
N VAL A 52 19.80 -12.71 19.47
CA VAL A 52 18.54 -12.94 18.75
C VAL A 52 18.37 -14.43 18.50
N GLU A 53 17.28 -14.99 19.00
CA GLU A 53 16.92 -16.41 18.87
C GLU A 53 15.61 -16.56 18.12
N VAL A 54 15.52 -17.59 17.28
CA VAL A 54 14.29 -17.90 16.55
C VAL A 54 13.40 -18.77 17.42
N VAL A 55 12.21 -18.26 17.75
CA VAL A 55 11.19 -19.00 18.50
C VAL A 55 10.33 -19.82 17.55
N LYS A 56 9.93 -19.21 16.44
CA LYS A 56 9.11 -19.83 15.40
C LYS A 56 9.46 -19.19 14.07
N SER A 57 9.51 -19.98 13.00
CA SER A 57 9.60 -19.44 11.66
C SER A 57 8.87 -20.34 10.68
N SER A 58 8.20 -19.69 9.73
CA SER A 58 7.59 -20.34 8.58
C SER A 58 8.63 -20.79 7.54
N ARG A 59 9.73 -20.02 7.36
CA ARG A 59 10.76 -20.27 6.36
C ARG A 59 12.10 -19.62 6.72
N GLU A 60 13.20 -20.22 6.27
CA GLU A 60 14.55 -19.74 6.56
C GLU A 60 14.86 -18.38 5.92
N GLU A 61 14.37 -18.11 4.71
CA GLU A 61 14.65 -16.85 4.02
C GLU A 61 14.01 -15.65 4.75
N PHE A 62 12.84 -15.87 5.36
CA PHE A 62 12.22 -14.88 6.25
C PHE A 62 13.01 -14.71 7.54
N THR A 63 13.45 -15.81 8.15
CA THR A 63 14.29 -15.78 9.35
C THR A 63 15.52 -14.90 9.13
N ASN A 64 16.25 -15.12 8.04
CA ASN A 64 17.49 -14.41 7.73
C ASN A 64 17.25 -12.91 7.58
N ALA A 65 16.23 -12.53 6.80
CA ALA A 65 15.84 -11.13 6.61
C ALA A 65 15.43 -10.44 7.92
N THR A 66 14.71 -11.15 8.79
CA THR A 66 14.29 -10.60 10.08
C THR A 66 15.47 -10.44 11.04
N MET A 67 16.36 -11.43 11.13
CA MET A 67 17.54 -11.36 12.00
C MET A 67 18.49 -10.22 11.59
N GLU A 68 18.71 -10.03 10.29
CA GLU A 68 19.55 -8.93 9.78
C GLU A 68 19.03 -7.55 10.21
N ALA A 69 17.70 -7.36 10.16
CA ALA A 69 17.05 -6.12 10.53
C ALA A 69 17.06 -5.91 12.05
N VAL A 70 16.69 -6.93 12.84
CA VAL A 70 16.58 -6.83 14.30
C VAL A 70 17.91 -6.57 14.98
N ARG A 71 19.03 -7.10 14.46
CA ARG A 71 20.38 -6.80 14.98
C ARG A 71 20.74 -5.31 14.97
N GLN A 72 20.03 -4.51 14.18
CA GLN A 72 20.25 -3.06 14.06
C GLN A 72 19.32 -2.24 14.96
N TRP A 73 18.44 -2.90 15.71
CA TRP A 73 17.49 -2.23 16.59
C TRP A 73 18.19 -1.69 17.83
N GLU A 74 17.58 -0.65 18.37
CA GLU A 74 17.93 -0.10 19.67
C GLU A 74 16.66 0.07 20.47
N PHE A 75 16.74 -0.21 21.76
CA PHE A 75 15.65 -0.16 22.71
C PHE A 75 15.97 0.85 23.81
N THR A 76 14.95 1.29 24.53
CA THR A 76 15.16 1.88 25.85
C THR A 76 15.61 0.76 26.80
N PRO A 77 16.69 0.95 27.58
CA PRO A 77 17.08 -0.01 28.60
C PRO A 77 15.90 -0.33 29.53
N ALA A 78 15.69 -1.61 29.83
CA ALA A 78 14.81 -1.95 30.95
C ALA A 78 15.45 -1.46 32.25
N THR A 79 14.63 -1.02 33.20
CA THR A 79 15.12 -0.62 34.52
C THR A 79 14.41 -1.37 35.62
N ASP A 80 15.18 -1.93 36.55
CA ASP A 80 14.68 -2.49 37.81
C ASP A 80 15.23 -1.66 38.98
N ASN A 81 14.34 -1.17 39.84
CA ASN A 81 14.69 -0.25 40.93
C ASN A 81 15.56 0.94 40.50
N GLY A 82 15.29 1.50 39.31
CA GLY A 82 16.02 2.63 38.73
C GLY A 82 17.40 2.29 38.14
N LYS A 83 17.79 1.01 38.12
CA LYS A 83 19.05 0.54 37.53
C LYS A 83 18.77 -0.17 36.20
N PRO A 84 19.55 0.09 35.13
CA PRO A 84 19.42 -0.64 33.89
C PRO A 84 19.68 -2.15 34.09
N VAL A 85 18.87 -2.99 33.46
CA VAL A 85 18.99 -4.45 33.50
C VAL A 85 18.84 -5.04 32.10
N THR A 86 19.44 -6.21 31.90
CA THR A 86 19.20 -7.02 30.69
C THR A 86 17.76 -7.55 30.70
N ALA A 87 17.10 -7.54 29.55
CA ALA A 87 15.78 -8.14 29.40
C ALA A 87 15.64 -8.96 28.12
N GLU A 88 14.61 -9.80 28.06
CA GLU A 88 14.26 -10.57 26.88
C GLU A 88 12.88 -10.16 26.38
N VAL A 89 12.74 -10.07 25.06
CA VAL A 89 11.53 -9.59 24.41
C VAL A 89 11.20 -10.47 23.20
N THR A 90 9.95 -10.92 23.08
CA THR A 90 9.52 -11.73 21.92
C THR A 90 8.78 -10.87 20.92
N VAL A 91 9.31 -10.77 19.69
CA VAL A 91 8.81 -9.90 18.63
C VAL A 91 8.25 -10.74 17.48
N PRO A 92 6.94 -10.63 17.17
CA PRO A 92 6.36 -11.27 16.00
C PRO A 92 6.54 -10.40 14.75
N PHE A 93 6.85 -11.05 13.64
CA PHE A 93 6.95 -10.47 12.31
C PHE A 93 6.06 -11.25 11.36
N LYS A 94 5.29 -10.53 10.54
CA LYS A 94 4.44 -11.11 9.52
C LYS A 94 4.85 -10.58 8.16
N PHE A 95 5.20 -11.48 7.26
CA PHE A 95 5.45 -11.21 5.85
C PHE A 95 4.16 -11.50 5.08
N THR A 96 3.32 -10.48 4.98
CA THR A 96 2.12 -10.52 4.13
C THR A 96 2.38 -9.80 2.83
N LEU A 97 1.95 -10.39 1.74
CA LEU A 97 1.63 -9.73 0.48
C LEU A 97 0.17 -9.29 0.60
N GLY A 98 -0.09 -8.32 1.47
CA GLY A 98 -1.43 -7.75 1.50
C GLY A 98 -1.70 -7.03 0.17
N ALA A 99 -2.96 -6.92 -0.23
CA ALA A 99 -3.38 -5.94 -1.25
C ALA A 99 -2.90 -4.51 -0.90
N ASP A 100 -3.01 -4.10 0.35
CA ASP A 100 -1.97 -4.05 1.37
C ASP A 100 -0.64 -3.32 1.07
N SER A 101 0.41 -4.14 0.95
CA SER A 101 1.81 -3.79 1.14
C SER A 101 2.51 -3.21 -0.09
N TYR A 102 1.77 -2.96 -1.18
CA TYR A 102 2.30 -2.25 -2.34
C TYR A 102 1.57 -0.95 -2.67
N VAL A 103 0.43 -0.66 -2.02
CA VAL A 103 -0.50 0.35 -2.52
C VAL A 103 -1.21 1.19 -1.45
N SER A 104 -0.67 1.29 -0.23
CA SER A 104 -1.03 2.41 0.65
C SER A 104 0.22 3.16 1.10
N GLY A 105 0.60 4.18 0.33
CA GLY A 105 1.55 5.20 0.75
C GLY A 105 2.69 5.52 -0.22
N SER A 106 2.83 4.83 -1.35
CA SER A 106 3.77 5.24 -2.39
C SER A 106 3.23 6.46 -3.16
N GLU A 107 4.12 7.39 -3.49
CA GLU A 107 3.83 8.59 -4.29
C GLU A 107 3.10 8.24 -5.60
N GLU A 108 3.48 7.12 -6.21
CA GLU A 108 2.90 6.60 -7.45
C GLU A 108 1.40 6.35 -7.30
N VAL A 109 0.97 5.74 -6.19
CA VAL A 109 -0.43 5.38 -5.94
C VAL A 109 -1.26 6.62 -5.63
N PHE A 110 -0.67 7.56 -4.89
CA PHE A 110 -1.26 8.87 -4.70
C PHE A 110 -1.49 9.54 -6.06
N GLN A 111 -0.49 9.53 -6.94
CA GLN A 111 -0.58 10.11 -8.27
C GLN A 111 -1.64 9.44 -9.16
N LEU A 112 -1.78 8.11 -9.09
CA LEU A 112 -2.84 7.37 -9.80
C LEU A 112 -4.23 7.84 -9.37
N LYS A 113 -4.46 7.90 -8.05
CA LYS A 113 -5.74 8.35 -7.49
C LYS A 113 -6.02 9.81 -7.81
N GLU A 114 -5.02 10.67 -7.70
CA GLU A 114 -5.14 12.09 -8.03
C GLU A 114 -5.46 12.32 -9.51
N ASN A 115 -4.82 11.58 -10.42
CA ASN A 115 -5.12 11.68 -11.84
C ASN A 115 -6.55 11.21 -12.15
N VAL A 116 -7.03 10.16 -11.49
CA VAL A 116 -8.44 9.73 -11.58
C VAL A 116 -9.39 10.82 -11.08
N LEU A 117 -9.09 11.45 -9.94
CA LEU A 117 -9.90 12.56 -9.41
C LEU A 117 -9.93 13.75 -10.37
N LYS A 118 -8.79 14.12 -10.95
CA LYS A 118 -8.71 15.18 -11.97
C LYS A 118 -9.60 14.85 -13.17
N ILE A 119 -9.55 13.62 -13.68
CA ILE A 119 -10.43 13.18 -14.78
C ILE A 119 -11.91 13.30 -14.37
N LEU A 120 -12.31 12.83 -13.19
CA LEU A 120 -13.69 12.93 -12.68
C LEU A 120 -14.16 14.38 -12.53
N ARG A 121 -13.24 15.30 -12.25
CA ARG A 121 -13.51 16.75 -12.15
C ARG A 121 -13.47 17.46 -13.51
N GLY A 122 -13.08 16.77 -14.58
CA GLY A 122 -12.90 17.34 -15.93
C GLY A 122 -11.61 18.15 -16.09
N GLU A 123 -10.62 17.92 -15.24
CA GLU A 123 -9.33 18.62 -15.21
C GLU A 123 -8.30 17.89 -16.07
N MET A 124 -8.32 18.15 -17.37
CA MET A 124 -7.41 17.52 -18.35
C MET A 124 -6.06 18.24 -18.44
N THR A 125 -5.17 18.01 -17.46
CA THR A 125 -3.79 18.51 -17.50
C THR A 125 -2.90 17.71 -18.46
N ALA A 126 -1.69 18.19 -18.75
CA ALA A 126 -0.70 17.46 -19.55
C ALA A 126 -0.37 16.08 -18.95
N ASP A 127 -0.19 16.02 -17.62
CA ASP A 127 0.09 14.78 -16.90
C ASP A 127 -1.08 13.79 -17.02
N VAL A 128 -2.32 14.26 -16.88
CA VAL A 128 -3.51 13.44 -17.07
C VAL A 128 -3.60 12.91 -18.51
N ASN A 129 -3.25 13.73 -19.49
CA ASN A 129 -3.28 13.30 -20.89
C ASN A 129 -2.19 12.25 -21.21
N SER A 130 -1.01 12.37 -20.59
CA SER A 130 0.07 11.38 -20.68
C SER A 130 -0.25 10.08 -19.93
N PHE A 131 -0.98 10.21 -18.82
CA PHE A 131 -1.42 9.10 -17.98
C PHE A 131 -2.45 8.19 -18.66
N ILE A 132 -3.31 8.75 -19.51
CA ILE A 132 -4.28 7.95 -20.27
C ILE A 132 -3.56 7.24 -21.42
N GLY A 133 -3.61 5.91 -21.42
CA GLY A 133 -3.06 5.08 -22.48
C GLY A 133 -3.62 5.45 -23.86
N HIS A 134 -2.85 5.16 -24.92
CA HIS A 134 -3.25 5.47 -26.28
C HIS A 134 -4.55 4.74 -26.67
N GLU A 135 -4.68 3.47 -26.29
CA GLU A 135 -5.84 2.61 -26.56
C GLU A 135 -6.74 2.48 -25.32
N ALA A 136 -6.94 3.58 -24.59
CA ALA A 136 -7.76 3.56 -23.38
C ALA A 136 -9.25 3.65 -23.73
N TYR A 137 -10.06 2.76 -23.17
CA TYR A 137 -11.51 2.72 -23.41
C TYR A 137 -12.32 2.89 -22.14
N VAL A 138 -13.53 3.41 -22.31
CA VAL A 138 -14.52 3.53 -21.24
C VAL A 138 -15.81 2.83 -21.64
N VAL A 139 -16.35 2.07 -20.68
CA VAL A 139 -17.66 1.42 -20.80
C VAL A 139 -18.63 2.18 -19.91
N VAL A 140 -19.68 2.72 -20.51
CA VAL A 140 -20.78 3.38 -19.79
C VAL A 140 -22.09 2.72 -20.20
N GLY A 141 -22.67 1.93 -19.28
CA GLY A 141 -23.81 1.07 -19.60
C GLY A 141 -23.43 0.02 -20.65
N ASN A 142 -24.07 0.05 -21.81
CA ASN A 142 -23.81 -0.87 -22.94
C ASN A 142 -22.93 -0.26 -24.06
N LYS A 143 -22.34 0.92 -23.83
CA LYS A 143 -21.54 1.62 -24.84
C LYS A 143 -20.06 1.55 -24.51
N LEU A 144 -19.25 1.14 -25.48
CA LEU A 144 -17.80 1.22 -25.47
C LEU A 144 -17.36 2.46 -26.25
N GLU A 145 -16.62 3.36 -25.61
CA GLU A 145 -16.13 4.60 -26.22
C GLU A 145 -14.63 4.73 -25.97
N HIS A 146 -13.91 5.34 -26.91
CA HIS A 146 -12.50 5.68 -26.70
C HIS A 146 -12.39 6.81 -25.66
N LEU A 147 -11.61 6.62 -24.59
CA LEU A 147 -11.65 7.48 -23.41
C LEU A 147 -11.23 8.93 -23.73
N LYS A 148 -10.12 9.12 -24.45
CA LYS A 148 -9.67 10.47 -24.84
C LYS A 148 -10.71 11.18 -25.74
N GLY A 149 -11.36 10.41 -26.61
CA GLY A 149 -12.43 10.93 -27.48
C GLY A 149 -13.65 11.37 -26.68
N LEU A 150 -14.07 10.56 -25.69
CA LEU A 150 -15.18 10.89 -24.79
C LEU A 150 -14.90 12.14 -23.97
N LEU A 151 -13.69 12.25 -23.41
CA LEU A 151 -13.28 13.38 -22.57
C LEU A 151 -13.19 14.70 -23.35
N ALA A 152 -12.87 14.65 -24.65
CA ALA A 152 -12.83 15.82 -25.52
C ALA A 152 -14.24 16.32 -25.93
N ASP A 153 -15.25 15.45 -25.99
CA ASP A 153 -16.63 15.84 -26.35
C ASP A 153 -17.42 16.28 -25.11
N LYS A 154 -17.53 17.60 -24.90
CA LYS A 154 -18.30 18.20 -23.78
C LYS A 154 -19.77 17.79 -23.74
N ARG A 155 -20.36 17.33 -24.85
CA ARG A 155 -21.75 16.85 -24.88
C ARG A 155 -21.88 15.45 -24.30
N LYS A 156 -20.80 14.65 -24.38
CA LYS A 156 -20.77 13.26 -23.88
C LYS A 156 -20.10 13.14 -22.51
N SER A 157 -19.17 14.03 -22.18
CA SER A 157 -18.36 13.91 -20.96
C SER A 157 -19.20 13.89 -19.68
N GLY A 158 -20.38 14.50 -19.64
CA GLY A 158 -21.31 14.45 -18.49
C GLY A 158 -21.86 13.05 -18.16
N MET A 159 -21.71 12.06 -19.06
CA MET A 159 -22.01 10.65 -18.79
C MET A 159 -20.99 9.99 -17.86
N PHE A 160 -19.88 10.67 -17.58
CA PHE A 160 -18.68 10.10 -16.97
C PHE A 160 -18.03 11.05 -15.96
N VAL A 161 -17.82 12.30 -16.35
CA VAL A 161 -17.34 13.40 -15.50
C VAL A 161 -18.43 13.76 -14.47
N GLU A 162 -18.02 13.86 -13.22
CA GLU A 162 -18.88 14.08 -12.06
C GLU A 162 -19.00 15.56 -11.70
N GLY A 163 -18.01 16.36 -12.09
CA GLY A 163 -17.93 17.79 -11.79
C GLY A 163 -17.34 18.09 -10.41
N LYS A 164 -16.98 19.35 -10.15
CA LYS A 164 -16.20 19.75 -8.97
C LYS A 164 -16.89 19.54 -7.62
N SER A 165 -18.22 19.40 -7.59
CA SER A 165 -19.01 19.22 -6.35
C SER A 165 -19.26 17.77 -5.97
N SER A 166 -18.77 16.80 -6.75
CA SER A 166 -18.97 15.38 -6.47
C SER A 166 -18.06 14.88 -5.36
N THR A 167 -18.58 14.02 -4.48
CA THR A 167 -17.75 13.23 -3.56
C THR A 167 -17.35 11.92 -4.23
N ALA A 168 -16.11 11.49 -4.00
CA ALA A 168 -15.57 10.22 -4.46
C ALA A 168 -15.02 9.45 -3.26
N GLU A 169 -15.57 8.27 -3.01
CA GLU A 169 -15.09 7.31 -2.01
C GLU A 169 -14.28 6.25 -2.75
N MET A 170 -12.95 6.39 -2.70
CA MET A 170 -12.04 5.46 -3.37
C MET A 170 -11.75 4.24 -2.50
N SER A 171 -11.84 3.06 -3.08
CA SER A 171 -11.32 1.85 -2.47
C SER A 171 -9.79 1.91 -2.38
N ARG A 172 -9.24 0.90 -1.71
CA ARG A 172 -7.83 0.59 -1.88
C ARG A 172 -7.56 0.23 -3.35
N LEU A 173 -6.43 0.70 -3.89
CA LEU A 173 -5.94 0.25 -5.19
C LEU A 173 -5.28 -1.13 -4.98
N ILE A 174 -5.59 -2.08 -5.85
CA ILE A 174 -5.13 -3.48 -5.76
C ILE A 174 -4.18 -3.74 -6.94
N THR A 175 -3.05 -4.38 -6.73
CA THR A 175 -2.12 -4.78 -7.82
C THR A 175 -2.13 -6.29 -8.01
N ASP A 176 -1.73 -6.76 -9.19
CA ASP A 176 -1.41 -8.17 -9.40
C ASP A 176 -0.04 -8.54 -8.81
N ASP A 177 0.28 -9.83 -8.79
CA ASP A 177 1.52 -10.37 -8.23
C ASP A 177 2.77 -9.82 -8.94
N SER A 178 2.67 -9.56 -10.25
CA SER A 178 3.77 -9.01 -11.03
C SER A 178 3.92 -7.49 -10.88
N HIS A 179 2.96 -6.81 -10.22
CA HIS A 179 2.89 -5.36 -10.08
C HIS A 179 2.90 -4.61 -11.42
N THR A 180 2.43 -5.25 -12.49
CA THR A 180 2.32 -4.64 -13.81
C THR A 180 0.90 -4.21 -14.13
N SER A 181 -0.06 -4.55 -13.27
CA SER A 181 -1.45 -4.11 -13.36
C SER A 181 -1.96 -3.64 -12.01
N ALA A 182 -2.87 -2.66 -12.05
CA ALA A 182 -3.52 -2.14 -10.85
C ALA A 182 -5.00 -1.87 -11.10
N TYR A 183 -5.81 -2.02 -10.05
CA TYR A 183 -7.27 -1.95 -10.08
C TYR A 183 -7.75 -0.97 -9.02
N LEU A 184 -8.42 0.10 -9.43
CA LEU A 184 -9.07 1.04 -8.53
C LEU A 184 -10.58 0.89 -8.64
N MET A 185 -11.23 0.61 -7.53
CA MET A 185 -12.67 0.75 -7.42
C MET A 185 -12.99 2.07 -6.72
N LEU A 186 -14.03 2.76 -7.16
CA LEU A 186 -14.52 3.90 -6.39
C LEU A 186 -16.02 4.07 -6.56
N LYS A 187 -16.60 4.75 -5.58
CA LYS A 187 -18.00 5.13 -5.56
C LYS A 187 -18.10 6.65 -5.64
N THR A 188 -18.91 7.17 -6.53
CA THR A 188 -19.16 8.61 -6.65
C THR A 188 -20.60 8.95 -6.34
N ARG A 189 -20.85 10.22 -6.04
CA ARG A 189 -22.19 10.79 -5.96
C ARG A 189 -22.30 12.01 -6.88
N PRO A 190 -22.89 11.87 -8.08
CA PRO A 190 -23.10 12.98 -9.02
C PRO A 190 -24.12 14.00 -8.50
N GLY A 191 -23.79 14.83 -7.50
CA GLY A 191 -24.65 15.92 -7.03
C GLY A 191 -26.01 15.51 -6.44
N ALA A 192 -26.81 16.50 -6.03
CA ALA A 192 -28.09 16.26 -5.35
C ALA A 192 -29.13 15.62 -6.30
N GLY A 193 -29.78 14.54 -5.84
CA GLY A 193 -30.86 13.87 -6.57
C GLY A 193 -30.44 12.76 -7.54
N LYS A 194 -29.14 12.51 -7.75
CA LYS A 194 -28.67 11.38 -8.57
C LYS A 194 -28.20 10.20 -7.70
N GLY A 195 -28.40 8.98 -8.22
CA GLY A 195 -27.92 7.74 -7.62
C GLY A 195 -26.39 7.67 -7.57
N HIS A 196 -25.86 6.73 -6.81
CA HIS A 196 -24.42 6.48 -6.80
C HIS A 196 -23.95 5.94 -8.15
N ARG A 197 -22.67 6.17 -8.48
CA ARG A 197 -22.00 5.43 -9.55
C ARG A 197 -20.85 4.64 -8.98
N PHE A 198 -20.61 3.48 -9.55
CA PHE A 198 -19.47 2.63 -9.24
C PHE A 198 -18.54 2.61 -10.43
N HIS A 199 -17.26 2.75 -10.16
CA HIS A 199 -16.22 2.80 -11.16
C HIS A 199 -15.24 1.67 -10.91
N THR A 200 -14.83 0.99 -11.97
CA THR A 200 -13.70 0.06 -11.95
C THR A 200 -12.69 0.53 -12.99
N ILE A 201 -11.50 0.87 -12.53
CA ILE A 201 -10.44 1.44 -13.36
C ILE A 201 -9.26 0.49 -13.32
N VAL A 202 -8.74 0.17 -14.50
CA VAL A 202 -7.56 -0.67 -14.65
C VAL A 202 -6.41 0.17 -15.18
N PHE A 203 -5.26 -0.01 -14.56
CA PHE A 203 -3.99 0.53 -14.97
C PHE A 203 -3.07 -0.60 -15.37
N MET A 204 -2.21 -0.36 -16.36
CA MET A 204 -1.10 -1.25 -16.70
C MET A 204 0.19 -0.46 -16.75
N GLN A 205 1.28 -1.09 -16.36
CA GLN A 205 2.61 -0.53 -16.48
C GLN A 205 3.11 -0.74 -17.91
N SER A 206 3.63 0.32 -18.52
CA SER A 206 4.29 0.23 -19.82
C SER A 206 5.64 -0.50 -19.69
N PRO A 207 6.25 -0.94 -20.80
CA PRO A 207 7.61 -1.49 -20.78
C PRO A 207 8.67 -0.54 -20.19
N ALA A 208 8.40 0.77 -20.20
CA ALA A 208 9.25 1.80 -19.60
C ALA A 208 9.01 2.01 -18.09
N GLY A 209 8.11 1.24 -17.47
CA GLY A 209 7.79 1.35 -16.04
C GLY A 209 6.73 2.42 -15.73
N GLU A 210 6.13 3.06 -16.73
CA GLU A 210 5.10 4.09 -16.50
C GLU A 210 3.71 3.49 -16.35
N TRP A 211 2.97 3.90 -15.34
CA TRP A 211 1.56 3.51 -15.20
C TRP A 211 0.66 4.26 -16.18
N LYS A 212 -0.17 3.51 -16.90
CA LYS A 212 -1.17 4.04 -17.84
C LYS A 212 -2.56 3.54 -17.50
N LEU A 213 -3.55 4.43 -17.55
CA LEU A 213 -4.95 4.04 -17.52
C LEU A 213 -5.31 3.37 -18.84
N VAL A 214 -5.82 2.15 -18.77
CA VAL A 214 -6.17 1.33 -19.95
C VAL A 214 -7.66 1.10 -20.11
N THR A 215 -8.40 0.94 -19.02
CA THR A 215 -9.86 0.79 -19.11
C THR A 215 -10.57 1.38 -17.90
N TRP A 216 -11.78 1.88 -18.14
CA TRP A 216 -12.66 2.43 -17.13
C TRP A 216 -14.08 1.95 -17.35
N HIS A 217 -14.64 1.20 -16.41
CA HIS A 217 -16.04 0.83 -16.41
C HIS A 217 -16.83 1.68 -15.42
N VAL A 218 -18.02 2.15 -15.84
CA VAL A 218 -18.95 2.92 -15.01
C VAL A 218 -20.32 2.25 -14.98
N SER A 219 -20.81 1.94 -13.78
CA SER A 219 -22.16 1.43 -13.52
C SER A 219 -22.91 2.33 -12.55
N GLN A 220 -24.24 2.24 -12.55
CA GLN A 220 -25.15 2.91 -11.60
C GLN A 220 -25.60 1.92 -10.53
#